data_AF-A0A819I9C2-F1
#
_entry.id   AF-A0A819I9C2-F1
#
_cell.length_a   1.000
_cell.length_b   1.000
_cell.length_c   1.000
_cell.angle_alpha   90.00
_cell.angle_beta   90.00
_cell.angle_gamma   90.00
#
_symmetry.space_group_name_H-M   'P 1'
#
loop_
_entity.id
_entity.type
_entity.pdbx_description
1 polymer ?
#
loop_
_entity_poly.entity_id
_entity_poly.type
_entity_poly.pdbx_seq_one_letter_code
_entity_poly.pdbx_strand_id
1 'polypeptide(L)'
;MFLLDFLGASVTMLIQAGFAGATYMYSVYYPNPIVTIGVYCKIWFYTNQSVSMMFRWMLTAACLDRYALSSTNARLRHYANIKNTRLTVIIIVIVWIILPIPLLVLDGVRAGTCNVIYGYAASLYNNIFTMINGYVIPIITMTICSLLIQKNLANKRERRHINIHQPQGGNNKQHLERRRDQQALVMLFAQIFVYFILTTPWMIYNVYSTLTLDIINKSANRMAIERLAYSLSSLTVLLFPTSSFYLYTLASSMYPISMSIQLS
;
A
#
# COMPACT_ATOMS: atom_id res chain seq x y z
N MET A 1 6.19 3.99 14.18
CA MET A 1 5.43 3.93 12.92
C MET A 1 6.33 4.16 11.72
N PHE A 2 6.80 5.38 11.41
CA PHE A 2 7.54 5.67 10.16
C PHE A 2 8.71 4.73 9.83
N LEU A 3 9.54 4.35 10.80
CA LEU A 3 10.63 3.40 10.56
C LEU A 3 10.13 1.99 10.18
N LEU A 4 9.04 1.53 10.83
CA LEU A 4 8.39 0.26 10.51
C LEU A 4 7.72 0.31 9.14
N ASP A 5 7.07 1.43 8.79
CA ASP A 5 6.45 1.62 7.48
C ASP A 5 7.51 1.65 6.37
N PHE A 6 8.62 2.34 6.61
CA PHE A 6 9.78 2.38 5.72
C PHE A 6 10.44 1.01 5.55
N LEU A 7 10.65 0.28 6.65
CA LEU A 7 11.18 -1.08 6.62
C LEU A 7 10.23 -2.01 5.87
N GLY A 8 8.93 -1.91 6.14
CA GLY A 8 7.89 -2.65 5.44
C GLY A 8 7.93 -2.38 3.93
N ALA A 9 7.94 -1.12 3.53
CA ALA A 9 8.07 -0.70 2.12
C ALA A 9 9.35 -1.23 1.47
N SER A 10 10.47 -1.19 2.19
CA SER A 10 11.77 -1.64 1.67
C SER A 10 11.81 -3.15 1.49
N VAL A 11 11.30 -3.90 2.47
CA VAL A 11 11.22 -5.37 2.40
C VAL A 11 10.25 -5.81 1.31
N THR A 12 9.07 -5.19 1.22
CA THR A 12 8.09 -5.52 0.17
C THR A 12 8.64 -5.23 -1.22
N MET A 13 9.33 -4.10 -1.39
CA MET A 13 10.01 -3.73 -2.63
C MET A 13 11.12 -4.74 -2.98
N LEU A 14 11.98 -5.12 -2.03
CA LEU A 14 13.06 -6.07 -2.28
C LEU A 14 12.54 -7.45 -2.70
N ILE A 15 11.47 -7.92 -2.05
CA ILE A 15 10.84 -9.19 -2.42
C ILE A 15 10.27 -9.09 -3.84
N GLN A 16 9.46 -8.06 -4.13
CA GLN A 16 8.85 -7.92 -5.46
C GLN A 16 9.88 -7.72 -6.56
N ALA A 17 10.87 -6.84 -6.36
CA ALA A 17 11.93 -6.58 -7.32
C ALA A 17 12.83 -7.80 -7.53
N GLY A 18 13.15 -8.53 -6.47
CA GLY A 18 13.96 -9.76 -6.54
C GLY A 18 13.27 -10.83 -7.37
N PHE A 19 12.00 -11.11 -7.09
CA PHE A 19 11.23 -12.07 -7.87
C PHE A 19 11.04 -11.59 -9.33
N ALA A 20 10.65 -10.32 -9.55
CA ALA A 20 10.39 -9.77 -10.88
C ALA A 20 11.66 -9.77 -11.74
N GLY A 21 12.77 -9.30 -11.16
CA GLY A 21 14.08 -9.26 -11.81
C GLY A 21 14.59 -10.66 -12.14
N ALA A 22 14.48 -11.62 -11.22
CA ALA A 22 14.87 -13.01 -11.47
C ALA A 22 14.07 -13.62 -12.63
N THR A 23 12.76 -13.41 -12.65
CA THR A 23 11.89 -13.86 -13.75
C THR A 23 12.33 -13.25 -15.08
N TYR A 24 12.54 -11.93 -15.09
CA TYR A 24 12.88 -11.21 -16.31
C TYR A 24 14.23 -11.66 -16.88
N MET A 25 15.27 -11.72 -16.04
CA MET A 25 16.61 -12.16 -16.44
C MET A 25 16.61 -13.59 -16.97
N TYR A 26 15.82 -14.48 -16.36
CA TYR A 26 15.64 -15.84 -16.87
C TYR A 26 14.92 -15.85 -18.22
N SER A 27 13.88 -15.02 -18.37
CA SER A 27 13.06 -14.96 -19.59
C SER A 27 13.77 -14.44 -20.83
N VAL A 28 14.93 -13.80 -20.67
CA VAL A 28 15.78 -13.36 -21.80
C VAL A 28 16.35 -14.56 -22.56
N TYR A 29 16.66 -15.65 -21.85
CA TYR A 29 17.33 -16.83 -22.42
C TYR A 29 16.40 -18.04 -22.53
N TYR A 30 15.31 -18.07 -21.76
CA TYR A 30 14.41 -19.21 -21.63
C TYR A 30 12.94 -18.80 -21.67
N PRO A 31 12.01 -19.72 -21.96
CA PRO A 31 10.58 -19.46 -21.84
C PRO A 31 10.21 -18.98 -20.43
N ASN A 32 9.36 -17.94 -20.34
CA ASN A 32 9.04 -17.31 -19.07
C ASN A 32 8.44 -18.31 -18.05
N PRO A 33 9.06 -18.49 -16.87
CA PRO A 33 8.70 -19.52 -15.90
C PRO A 33 7.31 -19.28 -15.28
N ILE A 34 6.81 -18.05 -15.29
CA ILE A 34 5.45 -17.72 -14.83
C ILE A 34 4.40 -18.43 -15.69
N VAL A 35 4.61 -18.52 -17.01
CA VAL A 35 3.62 -19.08 -17.92
C VAL A 35 3.91 -20.52 -18.34
N THR A 36 5.04 -21.08 -17.90
CA THR A 36 5.43 -22.46 -18.23
C THR A 36 5.44 -23.38 -17.02
N ILE A 37 5.81 -22.89 -15.83
CA ILE A 37 5.93 -23.70 -14.62
C ILE A 37 4.79 -23.38 -13.66
N GLY A 38 3.83 -24.31 -13.54
CA GLY A 38 2.63 -24.12 -12.71
C GLY A 38 2.92 -23.82 -11.22
N VAL A 39 3.97 -24.42 -10.65
CA VAL A 39 4.38 -24.16 -9.26
C VAL A 39 4.92 -22.73 -9.11
N TYR A 40 5.72 -22.26 -10.07
CA TYR A 40 6.28 -20.91 -10.06
C TYR A 40 5.19 -19.85 -10.19
N CYS A 41 4.25 -20.07 -11.11
CA CYS A 41 3.03 -19.28 -11.28
C CYS A 41 2.28 -19.07 -9.95
N LYS A 42 2.00 -20.16 -9.22
CA LYS A 42 1.29 -20.12 -7.93
C LYS A 42 2.04 -19.33 -6.86
N ILE A 43 3.34 -19.63 -6.68
CA ILE A 43 4.18 -18.95 -5.68
C ILE A 43 4.28 -17.46 -6.00
N TRP A 44 4.44 -17.11 -7.28
CA TRP A 44 4.51 -15.74 -7.74
C TRP A 44 3.24 -14.95 -7.39
N PHE A 45 2.07 -15.45 -7.78
CA PHE A 45 0.81 -14.76 -7.53
C PHE A 45 0.50 -14.63 -6.04
N TYR A 46 0.72 -15.71 -5.28
CA TYR A 46 0.58 -15.69 -3.82
C TYR A 46 1.49 -14.64 -3.18
N THR A 47 2.80 -14.69 -3.46
CA THR A 47 3.76 -13.75 -2.86
C THR A 47 3.43 -12.31 -3.25
N ASN A 48 3.15 -12.05 -4.53
CA ASN A 48 2.85 -10.71 -4.99
C ASN A 48 1.57 -10.15 -4.33
N GLN A 49 0.52 -10.98 -4.24
CA GLN A 49 -0.73 -10.60 -3.60
C GLN A 49 -0.52 -10.32 -2.10
N SER A 50 0.10 -11.26 -1.37
CA SER A 50 0.35 -11.13 0.07
C SER A 50 1.17 -9.89 0.38
N VAL A 51 2.29 -9.69 -0.32
CA VAL A 51 3.21 -8.56 -0.11
C VAL A 51 2.53 -7.23 -0.47
N SER A 52 1.77 -7.18 -1.57
CA SER A 52 1.06 -5.95 -1.97
C SER A 52 -0.02 -5.58 -0.96
N MET A 53 -0.78 -6.57 -0.45
CA MET A 53 -1.82 -6.32 0.56
C MET A 53 -1.22 -5.91 1.90
N MET A 54 -0.16 -6.57 2.37
CA MET A 54 0.55 -6.17 3.58
C MET A 54 0.95 -4.69 3.52
N PHE A 55 1.55 -4.27 2.40
CA PHE A 55 1.98 -2.89 2.23
C PHE A 55 0.83 -1.88 2.30
N ARG A 56 -0.28 -2.14 1.59
CA ARG A 56 -1.47 -1.26 1.58
C ARG A 56 -2.09 -1.13 2.97
N TRP A 57 -2.15 -2.23 3.71
CA TRP A 57 -2.73 -2.25 5.06
C TRP A 57 -1.80 -1.65 6.11
N MET A 58 -0.48 -1.77 5.96
CA MET A 58 0.48 -1.03 6.78
C MET A 58 0.31 0.49 6.59
N LEU A 59 0.20 0.95 5.33
CA LEU A 59 -0.06 2.37 5.05
C LEU A 59 -1.40 2.84 5.64
N THR A 60 -2.44 2.00 5.58
CA THR A 60 -3.75 2.29 6.18
C THR A 60 -3.65 2.40 7.70
N ALA A 61 -2.92 1.48 8.33
CA ALA A 61 -2.66 1.51 9.76
C ALA A 61 -1.85 2.74 10.17
N ALA A 62 -0.88 3.18 9.35
CA ALA A 62 -0.14 4.42 9.55
C ALA A 62 -1.06 5.64 9.54
N CYS A 63 -2.06 5.68 8.65
CA CYS A 63 -3.07 6.74 8.64
C CYS A 63 -3.93 6.73 9.91
N LEU A 64 -4.34 5.56 10.38
CA LEU A 64 -5.11 5.41 11.61
C LEU A 64 -4.31 5.81 12.86
N ASP A 65 -3.04 5.42 12.93
CA ASP A 65 -2.13 5.81 14.02
C ASP A 65 -1.95 7.33 14.08
N ARG A 66 -1.74 7.96 12.92
CA ARG A 66 -1.65 9.44 12.82
C ARG A 66 -2.95 10.12 13.21
N TYR A 67 -4.09 9.57 12.81
CA TYR A 67 -5.40 10.04 13.26
C TYR A 67 -5.53 9.94 14.78
N ALA A 68 -5.19 8.80 15.37
CA ALA A 68 -5.25 8.56 16.80
C ALA A 68 -4.38 9.54 17.61
N LEU A 69 -3.16 9.81 17.14
CA LEU A 69 -2.26 10.82 17.73
C LEU A 69 -2.81 12.25 17.58
N SER A 70 -3.43 12.55 16.45
CA SER A 70 -4.01 13.88 16.19
C SER A 70 -5.24 14.18 17.03
N SER A 71 -5.96 13.15 17.49
CA SER A 71 -7.23 13.29 18.21
C SER A 71 -7.08 13.95 19.58
N THR A 72 -8.15 14.64 20.00
CA THR A 72 -8.29 15.22 21.33
C THR A 72 -8.68 14.19 22.38
N ASN A 73 -9.21 13.04 21.98
CA ASN A 73 -9.64 11.98 22.89
C ASN A 73 -8.44 11.22 23.46
N ALA A 74 -8.29 11.23 24.78
CA ALA A 74 -7.19 10.57 25.49
C ALA A 74 -7.17 9.05 25.27
N ARG A 75 -8.34 8.40 25.17
CA ARG A 75 -8.42 6.94 24.91
C ARG A 75 -7.86 6.60 23.54
N LEU A 76 -8.20 7.39 22.53
CA LEU A 76 -7.70 7.16 21.16
C LEU A 76 -6.20 7.42 21.08
N ARG A 77 -5.69 8.45 21.77
CA ARG A 77 -4.25 8.71 21.85
C ARG A 77 -3.48 7.59 22.55
N HIS A 78 -4.08 6.97 23.57
CA HIS A 78 -3.49 5.81 24.25
C HIS A 78 -3.39 4.59 23.32
N TYR A 79 -4.29 4.47 22.33
CA TYR A 79 -4.21 3.40 21.34
C TYR A 79 -2.95 3.50 20.46
N ALA A 80 -2.46 4.71 20.18
CA ALA A 80 -1.23 4.98 19.41
C ALA A 80 0.08 4.71 20.19
N ASN A 81 0.06 3.70 21.06
CA ASN A 81 1.21 3.27 21.82
C ASN A 81 2.06 2.28 21.00
N ILE A 82 3.38 2.32 21.15
CA ILE A 82 4.32 1.46 20.42
C ILE A 82 4.03 -0.03 20.57
N LYS A 83 3.52 -0.46 21.73
CA LYS A 83 3.11 -1.87 21.97
C LYS A 83 1.95 -2.26 21.06
N ASN A 84 0.93 -1.41 20.96
CA ASN A 84 -0.23 -1.64 20.11
C ASN A 84 0.15 -1.56 18.63
N THR A 85 0.97 -0.58 18.25
CA THR A 85 1.50 -0.49 16.89
C THR A 85 2.19 -1.79 16.44
N ARG A 86 3.07 -2.35 17.29
CA ARG A 86 3.76 -3.62 16.98
C ARG A 86 2.76 -4.77 16.85
N LEU A 87 1.78 -4.85 17.74
CA LEU A 87 0.72 -5.86 17.67
C LEU A 87 -0.09 -5.73 16.37
N THR A 88 -0.47 -4.52 15.97
CA THR A 88 -1.18 -4.25 14.71
C THR A 88 -0.36 -4.71 13.50
N VAL A 89 0.95 -4.43 13.46
CA VAL A 89 1.82 -4.90 12.39
C VAL A 89 1.87 -6.44 12.32
N ILE A 90 2.03 -7.11 13.46
CA ILE A 90 2.04 -8.58 13.54
C ILE A 90 0.71 -9.16 13.01
N ILE A 91 -0.42 -8.59 13.41
CA ILE A 91 -1.75 -9.00 12.95
C ILE A 91 -1.86 -8.84 11.43
N ILE A 92 -1.46 -7.68 10.88
CA ILE A 92 -1.49 -7.42 9.43
C ILE A 92 -0.67 -8.48 8.68
N VAL A 93 0.56 -8.76 9.14
CA VAL A 93 1.42 -9.77 8.49
C VAL A 93 0.77 -11.15 8.52
N ILE A 94 0.28 -11.61 9.68
CA ILE A 94 -0.35 -12.93 9.81
C ILE A 94 -1.59 -13.04 8.92
N VAL A 95 -2.47 -12.03 8.97
CA VAL A 95 -3.72 -12.01 8.18
C VAL A 95 -3.41 -12.08 6.69
N TRP A 96 -2.44 -11.32 6.20
CA TRP A 96 -2.12 -11.27 4.77
C TRP A 96 -1.20 -12.38 4.27
N ILE A 97 -0.64 -13.20 5.16
CA ILE A 97 -0.06 -14.50 4.80
C ILE A 97 -1.18 -15.53 4.65
N ILE A 98 -2.18 -15.53 5.53
CA ILE A 98 -3.21 -16.57 5.56
C ILE A 98 -4.29 -16.35 4.49
N LEU A 99 -4.80 -15.12 4.34
CA LEU A 99 -5.93 -14.85 3.45
C LEU A 99 -5.69 -15.23 1.98
N PRO A 100 -4.49 -15.04 1.39
CA PRO A 100 -4.23 -15.39 -0.01
C PRO A 100 -3.92 -16.88 -0.25
N ILE A 101 -3.91 -17.74 0.78
CA ILE A 101 -3.65 -19.18 0.63
C ILE A 101 -4.53 -19.85 -0.45
N PRO A 102 -5.83 -19.52 -0.61
CA PRO A 102 -6.65 -20.10 -1.68
C PRO A 102 -6.06 -19.89 -3.09
N LEU A 103 -5.27 -18.84 -3.33
CA LEU A 103 -4.60 -18.61 -4.62
C LEU A 103 -3.61 -19.72 -4.98
N LEU A 104 -2.93 -20.32 -3.99
CA LEU A 104 -2.02 -21.44 -4.21
C LEU A 104 -2.73 -22.67 -4.78
N VAL A 105 -4.03 -22.81 -4.51
CA VAL A 105 -4.85 -23.91 -5.02
C VAL A 105 -5.50 -23.52 -6.35
N LEU A 106 -6.04 -22.30 -6.44
CA LEU A 106 -6.91 -21.86 -7.54
C LEU A 106 -6.17 -21.37 -8.79
N ASP A 107 -4.92 -20.94 -8.66
CA ASP A 107 -4.15 -20.44 -9.80
C ASP A 107 -3.45 -21.56 -10.57
N GLY A 108 -3.16 -21.33 -11.84
CA GLY A 108 -2.19 -22.13 -12.55
C GLY A 108 -2.02 -21.71 -14.00
N VAL A 109 -1.30 -22.54 -14.74
CA VAL A 109 -0.95 -22.30 -16.13
C VAL A 109 -1.98 -22.94 -17.07
N ARG A 110 -2.64 -22.13 -17.90
CA ARG A 110 -3.49 -22.61 -19.01
C ARG A 110 -3.29 -21.73 -20.25
N ALA A 111 -3.08 -22.37 -21.40
CA ALA A 111 -2.88 -21.71 -22.70
C ALA A 111 -1.80 -20.60 -22.70
N GLY A 112 -0.68 -20.83 -22.00
CA GLY A 112 0.43 -19.87 -21.92
C GLY A 112 0.12 -18.62 -21.09
N THR A 113 -0.89 -18.67 -20.22
CA THR A 113 -1.16 -17.65 -19.23
C THR A 113 -1.25 -18.25 -17.84
N CYS A 114 -0.76 -17.53 -16.83
CA CYS A 114 -0.90 -17.88 -15.43
C CYS A 114 -2.04 -17.05 -14.85
N ASN A 115 -3.17 -17.70 -14.57
CA ASN A 115 -4.39 -17.07 -14.07
C ASN A 115 -5.20 -18.09 -13.24
N VAL A 116 -6.27 -17.62 -12.60
CA VAL A 116 -7.25 -18.47 -11.91
C VAL A 116 -7.84 -19.45 -12.92
N ILE A 117 -7.57 -20.75 -12.76
CA ILE A 117 -8.02 -21.79 -13.72
C ILE A 117 -9.44 -22.27 -13.40
N TYR A 118 -9.84 -22.23 -12.12
CA TYR A 118 -11.06 -22.89 -11.64
C TYR A 118 -12.32 -22.03 -11.82
N GLY A 119 -12.72 -21.84 -13.08
CA GLY A 119 -14.06 -21.34 -13.44
C GLY A 119 -14.33 -19.87 -13.14
N TYR A 120 -15.46 -19.38 -13.69
CA TYR A 120 -15.91 -18.00 -13.59
C TYR A 120 -16.03 -17.53 -12.14
N ALA A 121 -16.60 -18.36 -11.25
CA ALA A 121 -16.84 -18.00 -9.85
C ALA A 121 -15.57 -17.73 -9.05
N ALA A 122 -14.49 -18.50 -9.24
CA ALA A 122 -13.24 -18.29 -8.51
C ALA A 122 -12.52 -17.01 -8.99
N SER A 123 -12.53 -16.75 -10.30
CA SER A 123 -11.96 -15.52 -10.87
C SER A 123 -12.71 -14.28 -10.37
N LEU A 124 -14.05 -14.34 -10.38
CA LEU A 124 -14.92 -13.29 -9.84
C LEU A 124 -14.63 -13.04 -8.35
N TYR A 125 -14.55 -14.11 -7.55
CA TYR A 125 -14.23 -14.02 -6.12
C TYR A 125 -12.89 -13.33 -5.89
N ASN A 126 -11.83 -13.74 -6.60
CA ASN A 126 -10.49 -13.18 -6.42
C ASN A 126 -10.43 -11.69 -6.81
N ASN A 127 -11.08 -11.32 -7.91
CA ASN A 127 -11.11 -9.93 -8.38
C ASN A 127 -11.90 -9.04 -7.42
N ILE A 128 -13.07 -9.48 -6.95
CA ILE A 128 -13.87 -8.76 -5.95
C ILE A 128 -13.10 -8.64 -4.64
N PHE A 129 -12.50 -9.73 -4.16
CA PHE A 129 -11.71 -9.73 -2.93
C PHE A 129 -10.56 -8.73 -3.01
N THR A 130 -9.81 -8.74 -4.12
CA THR A 130 -8.69 -7.83 -4.37
C THR A 130 -9.14 -6.39 -4.50
N MET A 131 -10.28 -6.13 -5.15
CA MET A 131 -10.83 -4.78 -5.29
C MET A 131 -11.29 -4.21 -3.94
N ILE A 132 -12.06 -4.99 -3.16
CA ILE A 132 -12.61 -4.52 -1.89
C ILE A 132 -11.47 -4.29 -0.89
N ASN A 133 -10.64 -5.30 -0.64
CA ASN A 133 -9.61 -5.24 0.39
C ASN A 133 -8.36 -4.49 -0.04
N GLY A 134 -8.09 -4.47 -1.35
CA GLY A 134 -6.89 -3.86 -1.91
C GLY A 134 -7.11 -2.48 -2.50
N TYR A 135 -8.33 -1.95 -2.57
CA TYR A 135 -8.58 -0.61 -3.11
C TYR A 135 -9.63 0.13 -2.31
N VAL A 136 -10.86 -0.38 -2.27
CA VAL A 136 -12.02 0.32 -1.70
C VAL A 136 -11.82 0.62 -0.22
N ILE A 137 -11.56 -0.42 0.60
CA ILE A 137 -11.40 -0.25 2.05
C ILE A 137 -10.19 0.63 2.41
N PRO A 138 -8.98 0.38 1.87
CA PRO A 138 -7.83 1.25 2.14
C PRO A 138 -8.07 2.71 1.77
N ILE A 139 -8.60 3.00 0.57
CA ILE A 139 -8.82 4.39 0.12
C ILE A 139 -9.83 5.10 1.00
N ILE A 140 -10.98 4.48 1.28
CA ILE A 140 -12.02 5.08 2.12
C ILE A 140 -11.43 5.38 3.51
N THR A 141 -10.73 4.40 4.10
CA THR A 141 -10.14 4.56 5.44
C THR A 141 -9.08 5.65 5.47
N MET A 142 -8.15 5.66 4.51
CA MET A 142 -7.10 6.68 4.39
C MET A 142 -7.67 8.08 4.17
N THR A 143 -8.72 8.20 3.34
CA THR A 143 -9.38 9.48 3.04
C THR A 143 -10.10 10.02 4.29
N ILE A 144 -10.88 9.18 4.97
CA ILE A 144 -11.54 9.56 6.22
C ILE A 144 -10.51 9.98 7.27
N CYS A 145 -9.44 9.20 7.45
CA CYS A 145 -8.36 9.54 8.39
C CYS A 145 -7.73 10.89 8.04
N SER A 146 -7.44 11.14 6.76
CA SER A 146 -6.84 12.39 6.31
C SER A 146 -7.72 13.60 6.61
N LEU A 147 -9.02 13.51 6.32
CA LEU A 147 -9.98 14.58 6.63
C LEU A 147 -10.11 14.82 8.14
N LEU A 148 -10.17 13.74 8.93
CA LEU A 148 -10.25 13.83 10.38
C LEU A 148 -8.98 14.44 11.00
N ILE A 149 -7.80 14.09 10.48
CA ILE A 149 -6.54 14.69 10.95
C ILE A 149 -6.52 16.20 10.63
N GLN A 150 -6.93 16.60 9.44
CA GLN A 150 -7.00 18.02 9.07
C GLN A 150 -7.93 18.79 10.01
N LYS A 151 -9.13 18.26 10.30
CA LYS A 151 -10.08 18.84 11.26
C LYS A 151 -9.47 18.94 12.66
N ASN A 152 -8.84 17.88 13.14
CA ASN A 152 -8.20 17.87 14.47
C ASN A 152 -7.08 18.89 14.59
N LEU A 153 -6.29 19.08 13.54
CA LEU A 153 -5.23 20.08 13.53
C LEU A 153 -5.74 21.50 13.39
N ALA A 154 -6.80 21.74 12.62
CA ALA A 154 -7.48 23.03 12.56
C ALA A 154 -7.99 23.42 13.96
N ASN A 155 -8.69 22.50 14.63
CA ASN A 155 -9.18 22.71 16.00
C ASN A 155 -8.04 22.95 17.00
N LYS A 156 -6.91 22.22 16.87
CA LYS A 156 -5.72 22.43 17.71
C LYS A 156 -5.07 23.79 17.46
N ARG A 157 -5.10 24.31 16.23
CA ARG A 157 -4.59 25.65 15.89
C ARG A 157 -5.47 26.74 16.49
N GLU A 158 -6.78 26.60 16.36
CA GLU A 158 -7.76 27.56 16.89
C GLU A 158 -7.70 27.68 18.41
N ARG A 159 -7.73 26.55 19.13
CA ARG A 159 -7.62 26.53 20.61
C ARG A 159 -6.32 27.17 21.12
N ARG A 160 -5.23 27.00 20.38
CA ARG A 160 -3.96 27.64 20.74
C ARG A 160 -4.00 29.13 20.47
N HIS A 161 -4.62 29.57 19.36
CA HIS A 161 -4.76 30.99 19.04
C HIS A 161 -5.52 31.76 20.13
N ILE A 162 -6.51 31.12 20.76
CA ILE A 162 -7.26 31.67 21.90
C ILE A 162 -6.37 31.75 23.16
N ASN A 163 -5.45 30.81 23.35
CA ASN A 163 -4.53 30.79 24.50
C ASN A 163 -3.24 31.62 24.31
N ILE A 164 -3.05 32.32 23.18
CA ILE A 164 -1.87 33.18 22.91
C ILE A 164 -1.76 34.37 23.89
N HIS A 165 -2.83 34.72 24.61
CA HIS A 165 -2.78 35.74 25.66
C HIS A 165 -1.99 35.32 26.93
N GLN A 166 -1.46 34.10 27.00
CA GLN A 166 -0.51 33.69 28.05
C GLN A 166 0.95 33.75 27.55
N PRO A 167 1.80 34.62 28.10
CA PRO A 167 3.20 34.73 27.69
C PRO A 167 4.02 33.65 28.42
N GLN A 168 4.28 32.51 27.78
CA GLN A 168 5.24 31.54 28.31
C GLN A 168 6.11 30.94 27.20
N GLY A 169 7.35 31.46 27.12
CA GLY A 169 8.67 30.83 26.84
C GLY A 169 8.88 29.58 25.97
N GLY A 170 7.88 28.97 25.33
CA GLY A 170 7.97 27.67 24.66
C GLY A 170 7.92 27.70 23.12
N ASN A 171 7.92 28.90 22.50
CA ASN A 171 7.58 29.10 21.09
C ASN A 171 8.40 28.25 20.10
N ASN A 172 9.70 28.01 20.35
CA ASN A 172 10.54 27.27 19.41
C ASN A 172 10.23 25.76 19.35
N LYS A 173 10.05 25.09 20.50
CA LYS A 173 9.72 23.65 20.53
C LYS A 173 8.35 23.39 19.91
N GLN A 174 7.37 24.24 20.23
CA GLN A 174 6.01 24.10 19.75
C GLN A 174 5.88 24.36 18.24
N HIS A 175 6.65 25.32 17.72
CA HIS A 175 6.74 25.59 16.28
C HIS A 175 7.42 24.45 15.51
N LEU A 176 8.46 23.84 16.10
CA LEU A 176 9.16 22.69 15.53
C LEU A 176 8.25 21.46 15.43
N GLU A 177 7.52 21.14 16.51
CA GLU A 177 6.53 20.04 16.51
C GLU A 177 5.44 20.26 15.45
N ARG A 178 4.96 21.50 15.29
CA ARG A 178 3.96 21.85 14.26
C ARG A 178 4.48 21.61 12.86
N ARG A 179 5.72 22.02 12.56
CA ARG A 179 6.33 21.77 11.24
C ARG A 179 6.44 20.28 10.96
N ARG A 180 6.87 19.49 11.96
CA ARG A 180 6.97 18.03 11.85
C ARG A 180 5.62 17.37 11.58
N ASP A 181 4.58 17.74 12.33
CA ASP A 181 3.23 17.17 12.14
C ASP A 181 2.64 17.56 10.77
N GLN A 182 2.88 18.79 10.31
CA GLN A 182 2.42 19.24 9.00
C GLN A 182 3.16 18.54 7.86
N GLN A 183 4.48 18.35 7.98
CA GLN A 183 5.27 17.59 7.00
C GLN A 183 4.85 16.13 6.94
N ALA A 184 4.66 15.49 8.10
CA ALA A 184 4.15 14.12 8.21
C ALA A 184 2.81 13.93 7.49
N LEU A 185 1.94 14.95 7.51
CA LEU A 185 0.68 14.93 6.79
C LEU A 185 0.79 15.15 5.30
N VAL A 186 1.60 16.14 4.88
CA VAL A 186 1.84 16.39 3.45
C VAL A 186 2.38 15.14 2.79
N MET A 187 3.32 14.47 3.47
CA MET A 187 3.86 13.19 3.05
C MET A 187 2.78 12.11 2.94
N LEU A 188 1.95 11.95 3.96
CA LEU A 188 0.87 10.95 3.97
C LEU A 188 -0.15 11.22 2.86
N PHE A 189 -0.50 12.48 2.63
CA PHE A 189 -1.39 12.87 1.53
C PHE A 189 -0.77 12.58 0.16
N ALA A 190 0.52 12.88 -0.03
CA ALA A 190 1.25 12.54 -1.24
C ALA A 190 1.26 11.02 -1.47
N GLN A 191 1.46 10.21 -0.42
CA GLN A 191 1.39 8.75 -0.52
C GLN A 191 0.01 8.24 -0.91
N ILE A 192 -1.06 8.79 -0.33
CA ILE A 192 -2.44 8.42 -0.70
C ILE A 192 -2.71 8.79 -2.16
N PHE A 193 -2.25 9.97 -2.60
CA PHE A 193 -2.43 10.43 -3.97
C PHE A 193 -1.69 9.55 -4.98
N VAL A 194 -0.42 9.22 -4.70
CA VAL A 194 0.39 8.31 -5.53
C VAL A 194 -0.21 6.90 -5.53
N TYR A 195 -0.65 6.41 -4.37
CA TYR A 195 -1.35 5.13 -4.25
C TYR A 195 -2.60 5.06 -5.13
N PHE A 196 -3.42 6.11 -5.09
CA PHE A 196 -4.62 6.22 -5.93
C PHE A 196 -4.25 6.11 -7.41
N ILE A 197 -3.37 6.99 -7.90
CA ILE A 197 -2.97 7.03 -9.32
C ILE A 197 -2.37 5.69 -9.79
N LEU A 198 -1.48 5.09 -9.01
CA LEU A 198 -0.76 3.89 -9.42
C LEU A 198 -1.62 2.62 -9.32
N THR A 199 -2.62 2.59 -8.44
CA THR A 199 -3.46 1.41 -8.22
C THR A 199 -4.71 1.41 -9.09
N THR A 200 -5.23 2.58 -9.49
CA THR A 200 -6.43 2.70 -10.33
C THR A 200 -6.35 1.91 -11.65
N PRO A 201 -5.26 1.94 -12.44
CA PRO A 201 -5.18 1.19 -13.70
C PRO A 201 -5.35 -0.32 -13.52
N TRP A 202 -4.82 -0.88 -12.44
CA TRP A 202 -4.99 -2.29 -12.09
C TRP A 202 -6.42 -2.63 -11.70
N MET A 203 -7.08 -1.76 -10.94
CA MET A 203 -8.47 -2.00 -10.55
C MET A 203 -9.41 -1.89 -11.75
N ILE A 204 -9.19 -0.92 -12.65
CA ILE A 204 -9.93 -0.83 -13.92
C ILE A 204 -9.73 -2.11 -14.74
N TYR A 205 -8.50 -2.60 -14.86
CA TYR A 205 -8.21 -3.85 -15.57
C TYR A 205 -8.94 -5.04 -14.93
N ASN A 206 -8.92 -5.20 -13.60
CA ASN A 206 -9.60 -6.33 -12.94
C ASN A 206 -11.12 -6.30 -13.16
N VAL A 207 -11.74 -5.12 -13.11
CA VAL A 207 -13.16 -4.96 -13.42
C VAL A 207 -13.43 -5.34 -14.88
N TYR A 208 -12.66 -4.80 -15.82
CA TYR A 208 -12.79 -5.15 -17.24
C TYR A 208 -12.58 -6.66 -17.49
N SER A 209 -11.54 -7.25 -16.89
CA SER A 209 -11.24 -8.68 -17.00
C SER A 209 -12.42 -9.51 -16.53
N THR A 210 -12.99 -9.17 -15.36
CA THR A 210 -14.17 -9.81 -14.78
C THR A 210 -15.39 -9.73 -15.70
N LEU A 211 -15.70 -8.54 -16.21
CA LEU A 211 -16.86 -8.32 -17.09
C LEU A 211 -16.73 -9.04 -18.45
N THR A 212 -15.51 -9.42 -18.83
CA THR A 212 -15.24 -10.05 -20.13
C THR A 212 -14.88 -11.52 -20.02
N LEU A 213 -15.08 -12.13 -18.84
CA LEU A 213 -14.82 -13.56 -18.61
C LEU A 213 -15.74 -14.47 -19.45
N ASP A 214 -17.00 -14.08 -19.66
CA ASP A 214 -18.00 -14.91 -20.37
C ASP A 214 -17.88 -14.84 -21.91
N ILE A 215 -16.94 -14.05 -22.43
CA ILE A 215 -16.74 -13.90 -23.87
C ILE A 215 -15.83 -15.02 -24.37
N ILE A 216 -16.44 -16.09 -24.89
CA ILE A 216 -15.74 -17.33 -25.29
C ILE A 216 -14.85 -17.13 -26.53
N ASN A 217 -15.27 -16.30 -27.49
CA ASN A 217 -14.56 -16.07 -28.76
C ASN A 217 -13.92 -14.68 -28.82
N LYS A 218 -12.79 -14.50 -28.13
CA LYS A 218 -12.00 -13.27 -28.23
C LYS A 218 -11.12 -13.30 -29.48
N SER A 219 -11.12 -12.21 -30.27
CA SER A 219 -10.22 -12.08 -31.41
C SER A 219 -8.75 -11.98 -30.97
N ALA A 220 -7.82 -12.38 -31.84
CA ALA A 220 -6.38 -12.30 -31.55
C ALA A 220 -5.92 -10.87 -31.19
N ASN A 221 -6.44 -9.86 -31.90
CA ASN A 221 -6.17 -8.45 -31.61
C ASN A 221 -6.66 -8.04 -30.22
N ARG A 222 -7.85 -8.50 -29.82
CA ARG A 222 -8.38 -8.22 -28.48
C ARG A 222 -7.52 -8.87 -27.40
N MET A 223 -7.11 -10.12 -27.58
CA MET A 223 -6.21 -10.79 -26.62
C MET A 223 -4.86 -10.09 -26.50
N ALA A 224 -4.30 -9.57 -27.59
CA ALA A 224 -3.07 -8.80 -27.56
C ALA A 224 -3.23 -7.49 -26.77
N ILE A 225 -4.32 -6.74 -26.99
CA ILE A 225 -4.63 -5.51 -26.24
C ILE A 225 -4.82 -5.81 -24.74
N GLU A 226 -5.55 -6.88 -24.39
CA GLU A 226 -5.77 -7.27 -23.00
C GLU A 226 -4.46 -7.63 -22.28
N ARG A 227 -3.54 -8.33 -22.97
CA ARG A 227 -2.21 -8.64 -22.44
C ARG A 227 -1.36 -7.38 -22.24
N LEU A 228 -1.40 -6.44 -23.17
CA LEU A 228 -0.71 -5.16 -23.05
C LEU A 228 -1.27 -4.36 -21.86
N ALA A 229 -2.59 -4.27 -21.73
CA ALA A 229 -3.25 -3.60 -20.62
C ALA A 229 -2.91 -4.24 -19.27
N TYR A 230 -2.91 -5.58 -19.18
CA TYR A 230 -2.45 -6.31 -18.00
C TYR A 230 -1.00 -5.95 -17.65
N SER A 231 -0.11 -5.94 -18.64
CA SER A 231 1.31 -5.62 -18.44
C SER A 231 1.50 -4.18 -17.95
N LEU A 232 0.83 -3.20 -18.56
CA LEU A 232 0.91 -1.80 -18.14
C LEU A 232 0.34 -1.60 -16.73
N SER A 233 -0.82 -2.18 -16.45
CA SER A 233 -1.47 -2.06 -15.13
C SER A 233 -0.71 -2.80 -14.02
N SER A 234 -0.05 -3.92 -14.33
CA SER A 234 0.78 -4.62 -13.35
C SER A 234 2.06 -3.85 -13.03
N LEU A 235 2.66 -3.18 -14.03
CA LEU A 235 3.80 -2.30 -13.83
C LEU A 235 3.46 -1.13 -12.89
N THR A 236 2.28 -0.51 -13.02
CA THR A 236 1.91 0.60 -12.12
C THR A 236 1.79 0.15 -10.67
N VAL A 237 1.29 -1.06 -10.41
CA VAL A 237 1.22 -1.62 -9.05
C VAL A 237 2.61 -1.92 -8.48
N LEU A 238 3.53 -2.41 -9.31
CA LEU A 238 4.93 -2.66 -8.89
C LEU A 238 5.69 -1.36 -8.61
N LEU A 239 5.32 -0.25 -9.26
CA LEU A 239 5.90 1.07 -9.02
C LEU A 239 5.44 1.71 -7.70
N PHE A 240 4.39 1.19 -7.06
CA PHE A 240 3.86 1.82 -5.85
C PHE A 240 4.78 1.69 -4.63
N PRO A 241 5.29 0.50 -4.24
CA PRO A 241 6.23 0.38 -3.13
C PRO A 241 7.53 1.18 -3.36
N THR A 242 8.03 1.20 -4.60
CA THR A 242 9.23 1.98 -4.97
C THR A 242 8.99 3.48 -4.83
N SER A 243 7.85 4.00 -5.32
CA SER A 243 7.49 5.41 -5.16
C SER A 243 7.42 5.85 -3.68
N SER A 244 6.91 4.97 -2.82
CA SER A 244 6.82 5.23 -1.38
C SER A 244 8.19 5.34 -0.73
N PHE A 245 9.14 4.47 -1.10
CA PHE A 245 10.54 4.58 -0.65
C PHE A 245 11.16 5.93 -1.02
N TYR A 246 11.00 6.37 -2.27
CA TYR A 246 11.52 7.67 -2.70
C TYR A 246 10.84 8.84 -1.96
N LEU A 247 9.53 8.76 -1.71
CA LEU A 247 8.83 9.74 -0.89
C LEU A 247 9.39 9.80 0.54
N TYR A 248 9.75 8.65 1.14
CA TYR A 248 10.41 8.60 2.45
C TYR A 248 11.80 9.21 2.43
N THR A 249 12.61 8.92 1.42
CA THR A 249 13.97 9.45 1.30
C THR A 249 13.99 10.95 0.99
N LEU A 250 13.09 11.42 0.13
CA LEU A 250 12.96 12.86 -0.14
C LEU A 250 12.48 13.61 1.10
N ALA A 251 11.46 13.09 1.79
CA ALA A 251 11.01 13.66 3.05
C ALA A 251 12.09 13.63 4.13
N SER A 252 12.97 12.61 4.14
CA SER A 252 14.07 12.52 5.11
C SER A 252 15.22 13.48 4.81
N SER A 253 15.53 13.72 3.53
CA SER A 253 16.55 14.69 3.11
C SER A 253 16.19 16.15 3.41
N MET A 254 14.90 16.45 3.57
CA MET A 254 14.43 17.74 4.07
C MET A 254 14.73 17.95 5.57
N TYR A 255 15.30 16.95 6.27
CA TYR A 255 15.89 17.10 7.60
C TYR A 255 17.42 17.27 7.48
N PRO A 256 17.96 18.50 7.53
CA PRO A 256 19.35 18.65 7.95
C PRO A 256 19.49 18.10 9.38
N ILE A 257 20.59 17.37 9.59
CA ILE A 257 21.01 16.57 10.74
C ILE A 257 21.23 17.45 12.00
N SER A 258 20.22 18.19 12.46
CA SER A 258 20.31 18.98 13.70
C SER A 258 19.54 18.35 14.87
N MET A 259 19.12 17.08 14.75
CA MET A 259 18.17 16.47 15.70
C MET A 259 18.55 15.05 16.14
N SER A 260 19.82 14.65 15.99
CA SER A 260 20.39 13.42 16.60
C SER A 260 20.88 13.64 18.05
N ILE A 261 20.76 14.84 18.62
CA ILE A 261 21.28 15.16 19.97
C ILE A 261 20.18 15.22 21.07
N GLN A 262 18.90 14.96 20.77
CA GLN A 262 17.83 15.05 21.81
C GLN A 262 17.11 13.73 22.15
N LEU A 263 17.67 12.58 21.79
CA LEU A 263 17.13 11.26 22.17
C LEU A 263 18.15 10.37 22.91
N SER A 264 19.07 10.99 23.65
CA SER A 264 19.74 10.34 24.80
C SER A 264 18.97 10.63 26.08
#